data_AF-F3KM33-F1
#
_entry.id   AF-F3KM33-F1
#
_cell.length_a   1.000
_cell.length_b   1.000
_cell.length_c   1.000
_cell.angle_alpha   90.00
_cell.angle_beta   90.00
_cell.angle_gamma   90.00
#
_symmetry.space_group_name_H-M   'P 1'
#
loop_
_entity.id
_entity.type
_entity.pdbx_description
1 polymer ?
#
loop_
_entity_poly.entity_id
_entity_poly.type
_entity_poly.pdbx_seq_one_letter_code
_entity_poly.pdbx_strand_id
1 'polypeptide(L)'
;MKKIEAIIKRSTYPIIIAELSSMGYSIMDKRNLEDSKIFDKQTSVKVGSTGVKSIPLSKIELVVSEKDARKVINLISKKSGYTANQGGKIFISEMEEVVDMETLSAEQDVESEIIPSIPKPVIKRSRLVPLQKFTLMKLVKVYEHNQEKLQTEYRIKSFSDFVNHCIMGYLPTIEKQLKHSTIIYGNNFREI
;
A
#
# COMPACT_ATOMS: atom_id res chain seq x y z
N MET A 1 0.46 1.58 -1.63
CA MET A 1 0.14 2.41 -2.80
C MET A 1 -0.99 1.80 -3.59
N LYS A 2 -1.73 2.60 -4.35
CA LYS A 2 -2.79 2.11 -5.23
C LYS A 2 -2.55 2.61 -6.65
N LYS A 3 -2.59 1.69 -7.62
CA LYS A 3 -2.71 2.01 -9.04
C LYS A 3 -4.18 2.28 -9.35
N ILE A 4 -4.47 3.43 -9.94
CA ILE A 4 -5.80 3.81 -10.41
C ILE A 4 -5.78 3.78 -11.93
N GLU A 5 -6.70 3.01 -12.50
CA GLU A 5 -6.95 3.00 -13.94
C GLU A 5 -8.37 3.45 -14.22
N ALA A 6 -8.54 4.50 -15.01
CA ALA A 6 -9.85 5.04 -15.34
C ALA A 6 -10.04 5.14 -16.85
N ILE A 7 -11.20 4.67 -17.33
CA ILE A 7 -11.61 4.86 -18.72
C ILE A 7 -12.57 6.03 -18.74
N ILE A 8 -12.19 7.15 -19.36
CA ILE A 8 -12.96 8.39 -19.39
C ILE A 8 -13.30 8.84 -20.82
N LYS A 9 -14.19 9.81 -20.97
CA LYS A 9 -14.41 10.47 -22.27
C LYS A 9 -13.16 11.26 -22.66
N ARG A 10 -12.72 11.14 -23.90
CA ARG A 10 -11.52 11.83 -24.41
C ARG A 10 -11.61 13.34 -24.27
N SER A 11 -12.82 13.90 -24.39
CA SER A 11 -13.07 15.34 -24.27
C SER A 11 -12.77 15.91 -22.88
N THR A 12 -12.88 15.11 -21.82
CA THR A 12 -12.67 15.58 -20.44
C THR A 12 -11.25 15.36 -19.95
N TYR A 13 -10.43 14.62 -20.71
CA TYR A 13 -9.03 14.36 -20.38
C TYR A 13 -8.21 15.62 -20.05
N PRO A 14 -8.24 16.71 -20.85
CA PRO A 14 -7.45 17.91 -20.57
C PRO A 14 -7.82 18.59 -19.24
N ILE A 15 -9.08 18.48 -18.82
CA ILE A 15 -9.57 19.07 -17.57
C ILE A 15 -9.06 18.26 -16.39
N ILE A 16 -9.13 16.92 -16.48
CA ILE A 16 -8.69 16.02 -15.42
C ILE A 16 -7.18 16.12 -15.22
N ILE A 17 -6.39 16.15 -16.30
CA ILE A 17 -4.92 16.26 -16.18
C ILE A 17 -4.49 17.59 -15.56
N ALA A 18 -5.10 18.71 -15.96
CA ALA A 18 -4.76 20.01 -15.40
C ALA A 18 -4.96 20.05 -13.88
N GLU A 19 -6.00 19.39 -13.36
CA GLU A 19 -6.25 19.30 -11.93
C GLU A 19 -5.38 18.28 -11.20
N LEU A 20 -5.09 17.14 -11.83
CA LEU A 20 -4.16 16.17 -11.23
C LEU A 20 -2.76 16.78 -11.13
N SER A 21 -2.30 17.48 -12.16
CA SER A 21 -1.01 18.18 -12.15
C SER A 21 -0.97 19.34 -11.16
N SER A 22 -2.06 20.11 -10.98
CA SER A 22 -2.10 21.17 -9.96
C SER A 22 -2.08 20.62 -8.53
N MET A 23 -2.52 19.38 -8.33
CA MET A 23 -2.40 18.64 -7.06
C MET A 23 -1.05 17.94 -6.89
N GLY A 24 -0.14 18.02 -7.87
CA GLY A 24 1.19 17.42 -7.83
C GLY A 24 1.25 15.95 -8.26
N TYR A 25 0.18 15.40 -8.85
CA TYR A 25 0.18 14.02 -9.35
C TYR A 25 0.64 13.95 -10.81
N SER A 26 1.56 13.03 -11.09
CA SER A 26 1.99 12.70 -12.44
C SER A 26 1.20 11.51 -13.00
N ILE A 27 0.86 11.57 -14.28
CA ILE A 27 0.17 10.48 -14.99
C ILE A 27 1.22 9.60 -15.66
N MET A 28 1.06 8.28 -15.53
CA MET A 28 2.01 7.31 -16.07
C MET A 28 1.74 6.97 -17.54
N ASP A 29 0.46 6.79 -17.89
CA ASP A 29 0.07 6.36 -19.23
C ASP A 29 -1.23 7.01 -19.71
N LYS A 30 -1.25 7.32 -21.01
CA LYS A 30 -2.41 7.82 -21.75
C LYS A 30 -2.57 6.99 -23.01
N ARG A 31 -3.66 6.22 -23.05
CA ARG A 31 -4.03 5.48 -24.27
C ARG A 31 -5.39 5.89 -24.78
N ASN A 32 -5.46 6.17 -26.07
CA ASN A 32 -6.71 6.39 -26.78
C ASN A 32 -7.34 5.03 -27.09
N LEU A 33 -8.62 4.86 -26.71
CA LEU A 33 -9.37 3.66 -27.03
C LEU A 33 -10.20 3.95 -28.28
N GLU A 34 -9.84 3.32 -29.40
CA GLU A 34 -10.49 3.53 -30.70
C GLU A 34 -11.65 2.55 -30.94
N ASP A 35 -11.56 1.33 -30.41
CA ASP A 35 -12.54 0.24 -30.61
C ASP A 35 -13.55 0.05 -29.45
N SER A 36 -13.85 1.11 -28.69
CA SER A 36 -14.78 0.95 -27.56
C SER A 36 -16.23 0.73 -28.02
N LYS A 37 -16.85 -0.39 -27.63
CA LYS A 37 -18.29 -0.68 -27.83
C LYS A 37 -19.22 0.13 -26.88
N ILE A 38 -18.76 1.30 -26.43
CA ILE A 38 -19.53 2.17 -25.54
C ILE A 38 -20.16 3.25 -26.39
N PHE A 39 -21.48 3.32 -26.34
CA PHE A 39 -22.26 4.22 -27.16
C PHE A 39 -23.14 5.15 -26.34
N ASP A 40 -23.32 6.36 -26.84
CA ASP A 40 -24.28 7.31 -26.28
C ASP A 40 -25.61 7.25 -27.04
N LYS A 41 -26.72 7.49 -26.34
CA LYS A 41 -28.03 7.69 -26.98
C LYS A 41 -28.00 9.05 -27.67
N GLN A 42 -28.13 9.05 -28.99
CA GLN A 42 -28.06 10.27 -29.78
C GLN A 42 -29.38 11.05 -29.60
N THR A 43 -29.30 12.27 -29.06
CA THR A 43 -30.47 13.11 -28.75
C THR A 43 -31.04 13.80 -30.01
N SER A 44 -30.32 13.77 -31.13
CA SER A 44 -30.76 14.38 -32.40
C SER A 44 -31.05 13.30 -33.44
N VAL A 45 -32.30 13.25 -33.88
CA VAL A 45 -32.77 12.37 -34.95
C VAL A 45 -32.34 12.97 -36.28
N LYS A 46 -31.22 12.50 -36.84
CA LYS A 46 -30.90 12.70 -38.26
C LYS A 46 -31.40 11.49 -39.04
N VAL A 47 -32.07 11.73 -40.16
CA VAL A 47 -32.59 10.69 -41.06
C VAL A 47 -31.44 9.76 -41.48
N GLY A 48 -31.58 8.46 -41.21
CA GLY A 48 -30.55 7.44 -41.48
C GLY A 48 -29.59 7.12 -40.31
N SER A 49 -29.75 7.75 -39.14
CA SER A 49 -28.95 7.43 -37.95
C SER A 49 -29.53 6.23 -37.19
N THR A 50 -28.65 5.33 -36.72
CA THR A 50 -28.96 4.21 -35.82
C THR A 50 -29.32 4.66 -34.39
N GLY A 51 -29.39 5.97 -34.11
CA GLY A 51 -29.75 6.52 -32.80
C GLY A 51 -28.66 6.36 -31.73
N VAL A 52 -27.48 5.87 -32.14
CA VAL A 52 -26.40 5.42 -31.26
C VAL A 52 -25.09 5.99 -31.79
N LYS A 53 -24.36 6.76 -30.96
CA LYS A 53 -23.09 7.40 -31.33
C LYS A 53 -21.92 6.79 -30.59
N SER A 54 -20.87 6.38 -31.30
CA SER A 54 -19.60 5.95 -30.68
C SER A 54 -18.97 7.11 -29.92
N ILE A 55 -18.53 6.85 -28.69
CA ILE A 55 -17.88 7.84 -27.82
C ILE A 55 -16.38 7.62 -27.86
N PRO A 56 -15.55 8.63 -28.20
CA PRO A 56 -14.11 8.49 -28.11
C PRO A 56 -13.68 8.44 -26.64
N LEU A 57 -13.00 7.36 -26.25
CA LEU A 57 -12.54 7.15 -24.88
C LEU A 57 -11.01 7.25 -24.77
N SER A 58 -10.56 7.49 -23.54
CA SER A 58 -9.15 7.50 -23.15
C SER A 58 -8.98 6.77 -21.82
N LYS A 59 -7.94 5.95 -21.73
CA LYS A 59 -7.48 5.32 -20.48
C LYS A 59 -6.45 6.23 -19.81
N ILE A 60 -6.63 6.48 -18.51
CA ILE A 60 -5.69 7.15 -17.63
C ILE A 60 -5.16 6.10 -16.65
N GLU A 61 -3.85 6.05 -16.47
CA GLU A 61 -3.20 5.26 -15.42
C GLU A 61 -2.34 6.16 -14.54
N LEU A 62 -2.52 6.06 -13.22
CA LEU A 62 -1.69 6.75 -12.24
C LEU A 62 -1.47 5.88 -11.00
N VAL A 63 -0.37 6.10 -10.29
CA VAL A 63 -0.13 5.52 -8.97
C VAL A 63 -0.16 6.64 -7.95
N VAL A 64 -0.85 6.38 -6.84
CA VAL A 64 -1.02 7.34 -5.75
C VAL A 64 -0.88 6.66 -4.41
N SER A 65 -0.63 7.48 -3.40
CA SER A 65 -0.66 7.06 -2.01
C SER A 65 -2.06 6.54 -1.65
N GLU A 66 -2.13 5.60 -0.71
CA GLU A 66 -3.42 5.09 -0.22
C GLU A 66 -4.31 6.19 0.37
N LYS A 67 -3.70 7.19 1.01
CA LYS A 67 -4.37 8.35 1.61
C LYS A 67 -5.07 9.21 0.54
N ASP A 68 -4.42 9.39 -0.61
CA ASP A 68 -4.90 10.25 -1.68
C ASP A 68 -5.81 9.53 -2.69
N ALA A 69 -5.81 8.19 -2.69
CA ALA A 69 -6.58 7.38 -3.63
C ALA A 69 -8.06 7.79 -3.71
N ARG A 70 -8.73 7.96 -2.56
CA ARG A 70 -10.15 8.37 -2.51
C ARG A 70 -10.38 9.75 -3.12
N LYS A 71 -9.47 10.69 -2.89
CA LYS A 71 -9.55 12.06 -3.41
C LYS A 71 -9.46 12.05 -4.94
N VAL A 72 -8.52 11.30 -5.49
CA VAL A 72 -8.33 11.17 -6.94
C VAL A 72 -9.51 10.44 -7.60
N ILE A 73 -10.01 9.36 -7.00
CA ILE A 73 -11.20 8.64 -7.50
C ILE A 73 -12.41 9.59 -7.58
N ASN A 74 -12.63 10.40 -6.55
CA ASN A 74 -13.73 11.36 -6.53
C ASN A 74 -13.57 12.45 -7.60
N LEU A 75 -12.35 12.94 -7.83
CA LEU A 75 -12.04 13.91 -8.88
C LEU A 75 -12.38 13.35 -10.27
N ILE A 76 -11.84 12.17 -10.56
CA ILE A 76 -12.05 11.49 -11.85
C ILE A 76 -13.53 11.18 -12.05
N SER A 77 -14.21 10.65 -11.04
CA SER A 77 -15.65 10.32 -11.11
C SER A 77 -16.48 11.54 -11.51
N LYS A 78 -16.30 12.68 -10.82
CA LYS A 78 -17.04 13.93 -11.08
C LYS A 78 -16.77 14.51 -12.47
N LYS A 79 -15.57 14.33 -13.02
CA LYS A 79 -15.13 14.96 -14.28
C LYS A 79 -14.98 14.00 -15.46
N SER A 80 -15.25 12.72 -15.25
CA SER A 80 -15.12 11.65 -16.25
C SER A 80 -15.97 11.87 -17.51
N GLY A 81 -17.01 12.69 -17.40
CA GLY A 81 -17.94 13.00 -18.48
C GLY A 81 -19.06 11.97 -18.64
N TYR A 82 -19.11 10.93 -17.78
CA TYR A 82 -20.23 10.00 -17.75
C TYR A 82 -21.39 10.55 -16.93
N THR A 83 -22.61 10.28 -17.38
CA THR A 83 -23.80 10.40 -16.54
C THR A 83 -23.99 9.12 -15.71
N ALA A 84 -24.82 9.17 -14.66
CA ALA A 84 -25.04 8.04 -13.75
C ALA A 84 -25.43 6.73 -14.46
N ASN A 85 -26.02 6.82 -15.67
CA ASN A 85 -26.49 5.67 -16.44
C ASN A 85 -25.50 5.18 -17.51
N GLN A 86 -24.36 5.87 -17.72
CA GLN A 86 -23.39 5.54 -18.78
C GLN A 86 -22.25 4.61 -18.34
N GLY A 87 -22.28 4.10 -17.11
CA GLY A 87 -21.49 2.92 -16.71
C GLY A 87 -19.96 3.07 -16.76
N GLY A 88 -19.42 4.26 -16.55
CA GLY A 88 -17.98 4.46 -16.42
C GLY A 88 -17.38 3.60 -15.29
N LYS A 89 -16.22 2.98 -15.54
CA LYS A 89 -15.55 2.12 -14.57
C LYS A 89 -14.17 2.68 -14.23
N ILE A 90 -13.83 2.60 -12.95
CA ILE A 90 -12.49 2.87 -12.41
C ILE A 90 -12.02 1.57 -11.77
N PHE A 91 -10.83 1.12 -12.15
CA PHE A 91 -10.18 -0.05 -11.58
C PHE A 91 -9.11 0.41 -10.60
N ILE A 92 -9.04 -0.25 -9.46
CA ILE A 92 -8.09 0.04 -8.40
C ILE A 92 -7.31 -1.24 -8.14
N SER A 93 -5.99 -1.16 -8.23
CA SER A 93 -5.08 -2.29 -7.96
C SER A 93 -4.10 -1.90 -6.87
N GLU A 94 -3.79 -2.83 -5.98
CA GLU A 94 -2.81 -2.64 -4.93
C GLU A 94 -1.39 -2.76 -5.49
N MET A 95 -0.52 -1.83 -5.10
CA MET A 95 0.88 -1.79 -5.49
C MET A 95 1.75 -1.87 -4.25
N GLU A 96 2.69 -2.81 -4.25
CA GLU A 96 3.60 -3.04 -3.13
C GLU A 96 4.70 -1.98 -3.08
N GLU A 97 5.33 -1.67 -4.21
CA GLU A 97 6.42 -0.71 -4.33
C GLU A 97 6.38 0.02 -5.68
N VAL A 98 6.92 1.24 -5.70
CA VAL A 98 7.25 1.97 -6.94
C VAL A 98 8.74 2.25 -6.90
N VAL A 99 9.44 1.89 -7.97
CA VAL A 99 10.88 2.09 -8.08
C VAL A 99 11.14 3.18 -9.10
N ASP A 100 11.85 4.22 -8.69
CA ASP A 100 12.35 5.22 -9.61
C ASP A 100 13.54 4.63 -10.40
N MET A 101 13.47 4.72 -11.72
CA MET A 101 14.46 4.15 -12.63
C MET A 101 15.80 4.89 -12.59
N GLU A 102 15.80 6.19 -12.26
CA GLU A 102 17.03 6.99 -12.20
C GLU A 102 17.78 6.74 -10.89
N THR A 103 17.06 6.78 -9.76
CA THR A 103 17.68 6.65 -8.43
C THR A 103 17.73 5.21 -7.91
N LEU A 104 16.98 4.27 -8.52
CA LEU A 104 16.72 2.93 -8.00
C LEU A 104 16.15 2.94 -6.57
N SER A 105 15.57 4.07 -6.16
CA SER A 105 14.94 4.21 -4.86
C SER A 105 13.53 3.61 -4.91
N ALA A 106 13.22 2.76 -3.93
CA ALA A 106 11.91 2.16 -3.80
C ALA A 106 11.07 2.98 -2.82
N GLU A 107 9.97 3.53 -3.31
CA GLU A 107 8.92 4.11 -2.48
C GLU A 107 7.92 3.01 -2.12
N GLN A 108 7.63 2.89 -0.83
CA GLN A 108 6.59 2.04 -0.29
C GLN A 108 5.69 2.92 0.58
N ASP A 109 4.38 2.89 0.36
CA ASP A 109 3.42 3.45 1.32
C ASP A 109 3.47 2.58 2.57
N VAL A 110 4.44 2.82 3.42
CA VAL A 110 4.35 2.43 4.82
C VAL A 110 3.46 3.51 5.42
N GLU A 111 2.20 3.19 5.72
CA GLU A 111 1.40 4.08 6.57
C GLU A 111 2.20 4.32 7.85
N SER A 112 2.79 5.50 7.91
CA SER A 112 3.46 6.02 9.07
C SER A 112 2.40 6.27 10.13
N GLU A 113 2.11 5.24 10.93
CA GLU A 113 1.98 5.47 12.36
C GLU A 113 3.20 6.28 12.77
N ILE A 114 2.97 7.36 13.52
CA ILE A 114 3.98 8.32 13.94
C ILE A 114 5.05 7.57 14.74
N ILE A 115 6.10 7.12 14.08
CA ILE A 115 7.32 6.64 14.68
C ILE A 115 8.40 7.58 14.16
N PRO A 116 9.05 8.39 15.03
CA PRO A 116 10.11 9.28 14.61
C PRO A 116 11.16 8.46 13.84
N SER A 117 11.58 8.99 12.69
CA SER A 117 12.52 8.42 11.74
C SER A 117 13.58 7.52 12.40
N ILE A 118 13.32 6.20 12.41
CA ILE A 118 14.33 5.22 12.75
C ILE A 118 15.24 5.11 11.52
N PRO A 119 16.54 5.42 11.60
CA PRO A 119 17.46 5.10 10.52
C PRO A 119 17.45 3.58 10.33
N LYS A 120 16.88 3.12 9.21
CA LYS A 120 16.86 1.70 8.85
C LYS A 120 18.32 1.21 8.86
N PRO A 121 18.72 0.29 9.76
CA PRO A 121 20.05 -0.28 9.69
C PRO A 121 20.22 -1.00 8.37
N VAL A 122 21.34 -0.80 7.68
CA VAL A 122 21.67 -1.48 6.43
C VAL A 122 21.78 -2.98 6.70
N ILE A 123 20.68 -3.72 6.50
CA ILE A 123 20.66 -5.17 6.74
C ILE A 123 21.34 -5.84 5.55
N LYS A 124 22.65 -6.11 5.68
CA LYS A 124 23.37 -7.06 4.84
C LYS A 124 22.55 -8.36 4.79
N ARG A 125 22.29 -8.89 3.58
CA ARG A 125 21.42 -10.07 3.33
C ARG A 125 21.54 -11.10 4.47
N SER A 126 20.51 -11.12 5.32
CA SER A 126 20.53 -11.87 6.57
C SER A 126 20.30 -13.36 6.31
N ARG A 127 21.25 -14.19 6.77
CA ARG A 127 21.19 -15.67 6.77
C ARG A 127 20.16 -16.25 7.76
N LEU A 128 19.42 -15.39 8.46
CA LEU A 128 18.42 -15.81 9.45
C LEU A 128 17.21 -16.45 8.75
N VAL A 129 16.70 -17.54 9.34
CA VAL A 129 15.45 -18.17 8.89
C VAL A 129 14.24 -17.27 9.21
N PRO A 130 13.10 -17.41 8.51
CA PRO A 130 11.95 -16.51 8.66
C PRO A 130 11.49 -16.32 10.11
N LEU A 131 11.46 -17.40 10.91
CA LEU A 131 11.08 -17.32 12.32
C LEU A 131 12.05 -16.46 13.15
N GLN A 132 13.37 -16.60 12.92
CA GLN A 132 14.37 -15.78 13.59
C GLN A 132 14.24 -14.31 13.20
N LYS A 133 13.93 -14.01 11.94
CA LYS A 133 13.65 -12.65 11.47
C LYS A 133 12.42 -12.07 12.16
N PHE A 134 11.32 -12.83 12.23
CA PHE A 134 10.10 -12.41 12.91
C PHE A 134 10.34 -12.12 14.40
N THR A 135 11.01 -13.04 15.10
CA THR A 135 11.35 -12.86 16.52
C THR A 135 12.22 -11.63 16.72
N LEU A 136 13.24 -11.43 15.89
CA LEU A 136 14.11 -10.26 15.97
C LEU A 136 13.33 -8.96 15.76
N MET A 137 12.44 -8.90 14.75
CA MET A 137 11.59 -7.73 14.53
C MET A 137 10.68 -7.44 15.72
N LYS A 138 10.09 -8.47 16.33
CA LYS A 138 9.25 -8.31 17.52
C LYS A 138 10.05 -7.78 18.72
N LEU A 139 11.26 -8.31 18.95
CA LEU A 139 12.14 -7.86 20.02
C LEU A 139 12.58 -6.40 19.81
N VAL A 140 12.94 -6.02 18.58
CA VAL A 140 13.31 -4.63 18.24
C VAL A 140 12.16 -3.68 18.55
N LYS A 141 10.94 -4.01 18.10
CA LYS A 141 9.76 -3.21 18.41
C LYS A 141 9.59 -3.03 19.92
N VAL A 142 9.65 -4.10 20.70
CA VAL A 142 9.48 -4.02 22.17
C VAL A 142 10.58 -3.17 22.82
N TYR A 143 11.84 -3.34 22.39
CA TYR A 143 12.96 -2.55 22.92
C TYR A 143 12.79 -1.06 22.67
N GLU A 144 12.45 -0.67 21.44
CA GLU A 144 12.29 0.74 21.05
C GLU A 144 11.11 1.40 21.77
N HIS A 145 9.96 0.72 21.88
CA HIS A 145 8.78 1.27 22.56
C HIS A 145 9.00 1.45 24.08
N ASN A 146 9.97 0.76 24.67
CA ASN A 146 10.20 0.76 26.11
C ASN A 146 11.59 1.27 26.49
N GLN A 147 12.30 1.92 25.57
CA GLN A 147 13.71 2.28 25.73
C GLN A 147 13.98 3.07 27.02
N GLU A 148 13.14 4.06 27.33
CA GLU A 148 13.29 4.88 28.54
C GLU A 148 13.15 4.04 29.81
N LYS A 149 12.10 3.22 29.91
CA LYS A 149 11.87 2.33 31.06
C LYS A 149 12.97 1.27 31.22
N LEU A 150 13.42 0.71 30.10
CA LEU A 150 14.51 -0.28 30.10
C LEU A 150 15.83 0.34 30.61
N GLN A 151 16.10 1.60 30.28
CA GLN A 151 17.28 2.31 30.77
C GLN A 151 17.16 2.72 32.25
N THR A 152 16.00 3.22 32.68
CA THR A 152 15.81 3.76 34.04
C THR A 152 15.58 2.67 35.08
N GLU A 153 14.69 1.72 34.82
CA GLU A 153 14.28 0.68 35.78
C GLU A 153 15.17 -0.56 35.70
N TYR A 154 15.55 -0.98 34.49
CA TYR A 154 16.26 -2.24 34.25
C TYR A 154 17.76 -2.05 33.97
N ARG A 155 18.25 -0.81 33.83
CA ARG A 155 19.64 -0.45 33.50
C ARG A 155 20.16 -1.08 32.20
N ILE A 156 19.25 -1.42 31.28
CA ILE A 156 19.55 -2.01 29.98
C ILE A 156 19.87 -0.89 28.99
N LYS A 157 21.13 -0.82 28.54
CA LYS A 157 21.63 0.31 27.72
C LYS A 157 21.65 0.01 26.23
N SER A 158 21.68 -1.26 25.84
CA SER A 158 21.73 -1.67 24.44
C SER A 158 20.69 -2.73 24.10
N PHE A 159 20.38 -2.85 22.80
CA PHE A 159 19.51 -3.92 22.31
C PHE A 159 20.09 -5.31 22.60
N SER A 160 21.41 -5.48 22.55
CA SER A 160 22.05 -6.76 22.88
C SER A 160 21.83 -7.12 24.36
N ASP A 161 21.91 -6.15 25.27
CA ASP A 161 21.65 -6.37 26.69
C ASP A 161 20.19 -6.75 26.93
N PHE A 162 19.28 -6.14 26.18
CA PHE A 162 17.85 -6.47 26.23
C PHE A 162 17.60 -7.91 25.80
N VAL A 163 18.16 -8.34 24.67
CA VAL A 163 18.04 -9.73 24.20
C VAL A 163 18.62 -10.71 25.23
N ASN A 164 19.79 -10.40 25.78
CA ASN A 164 20.41 -11.22 26.82
C ASN A 164 19.53 -11.31 28.07
N HIS A 165 18.93 -10.19 28.50
CA HIS A 165 18.00 -10.17 29.64
C HIS A 165 16.78 -11.08 29.41
N CYS A 166 16.16 -11.01 28.22
CA CYS A 166 15.03 -11.87 27.87
C CYS A 166 15.40 -13.36 27.87
N ILE A 167 16.56 -13.71 27.31
CA ILE A 167 17.06 -15.09 27.27
C ILE A 167 17.31 -15.59 28.69
N MET A 168 18.04 -14.83 29.50
CA MET A 168 18.37 -15.19 30.87
C MET A 168 17.13 -15.27 31.77
N GLY A 169 16.10 -14.46 31.50
CA GLY A 169 14.83 -14.52 32.23
C GLY A 169 13.99 -15.76 31.90
N TYR A 170 14.05 -16.26 30.66
CA TYR A 170 13.26 -17.41 30.22
C TYR A 170 13.96 -18.75 30.43
N LEU A 171 15.30 -18.76 30.50
CA LEU A 171 16.11 -19.97 30.68
C LEU A 171 15.69 -20.83 31.89
N PRO A 172 15.42 -20.26 33.09
CA PRO A 172 14.96 -21.05 34.24
C PRO A 172 13.62 -21.74 34.00
N THR A 173 12.72 -21.13 33.22
CA THR A 173 11.43 -21.74 32.84
C THR A 173 11.65 -22.95 31.96
N ILE A 174 12.53 -22.84 30.95
CA ILE A 174 12.90 -23.96 30.09
C ILE A 174 13.56 -25.06 30.91
N GLU A 175 14.53 -24.73 31.77
CA GLU A 175 15.22 -25.72 32.61
C GLU A 175 14.25 -26.47 33.53
N LYS A 176 13.25 -25.77 34.09
CA LYS A 176 12.21 -26.38 34.91
C LYS A 176 11.31 -27.31 34.07
N GLN A 177 10.92 -26.90 32.86
CA GLN A 177 10.14 -27.73 31.94
C GLN A 177 10.90 -28.97 31.47
N LEU A 178 12.21 -28.86 31.24
CA LEU A 178 13.07 -29.99 30.86
C LEU A 178 13.26 -30.98 32.01
N LYS A 179 13.33 -30.51 33.26
CA LYS A 179 13.48 -31.35 34.46
C LYS A 179 12.18 -32.07 34.85
N HIS A 180 11.02 -31.48 34.54
CA HIS A 180 9.71 -32.09 34.76
C HIS A 180 9.13 -32.55 33.42
N SER A 181 9.61 -33.70 32.92
CA SER A 181 9.16 -34.30 31.66
C SER A 181 7.73 -34.86 31.76
N THR A 182 6.75 -34.01 32.00
CA THR A 182 5.33 -34.34 31.88
C THR A 182 4.51 -33.06 31.82
N ILE A 183 4.14 -32.64 30.61
CA ILE A 183 2.78 -32.75 30.08
C ILE A 183 2.74 -31.95 28.78
N ILE A 184 2.34 -32.66 27.73
CA ILE A 184 1.93 -32.16 26.42
C ILE A 184 0.85 -31.10 26.62
N TYR A 185 1.16 -29.84 26.29
CA TYR A 185 0.18 -28.83 25.87
C TYR A 185 0.81 -28.20 24.63
N GLY A 186 0.36 -28.53 23.42
CA GLY A 186 -0.94 -28.16 22.91
C GLY A 186 -0.67 -27.08 21.87
N ASN A 187 -0.81 -27.43 20.59
CA ASN A 187 -0.68 -26.52 19.47
C ASN A 187 -1.56 -25.27 19.68
N ASN A 188 -0.95 -24.15 20.09
CA ASN A 188 -1.60 -22.84 20.07
C ASN A 188 -1.18 -22.03 18.83
N PHE A 189 -1.15 -22.69 17.67
CA PHE A 189 -1.10 -22.05 16.36
C PHE A 189 -2.41 -22.31 15.62
N ARG A 190 -3.51 -21.75 16.12
CA ARG A 190 -4.70 -21.46 15.34
C ARG A 190 -5.39 -20.21 15.88
N GLU A 191 -5.76 -19.35 14.93
CA GLU A 191 -6.70 -18.23 15.01
C GLU A 191 -6.15 -17.04 15.82
N ILE A 192 -5.84 -15.89 15.21
CA ILE A 192 -6.61 -15.08 14.25
C ILE A 192 -5.66 -14.45 13.22
#